data_AF-A0A7V1ULX9-F1
#
_entry.id   AF-A0A7V1ULX9-F1
#
_cell.length_a   1.000
_cell.length_b   1.000
_cell.length_c   1.000
_cell.angle_alpha   90.00
_cell.angle_beta   90.00
_cell.angle_gamma   90.00
#
_symmetry.space_group_name_H-M   'P 1'
#
loop_
_entity.id
_entity.type
_entity.pdbx_description
1 polymer ?
#
loop_
_entity_poly.entity_id
_entity_poly.type
_entity_poly.pdbx_seq_one_letter_code
_entity_poly.pdbx_strand_id
1 'polypeptide(L)'
;MRTRSAATWLILILLGCLTGSAVGQGEPEVDVKSLAKDVEARFTSCSRREVVARFDRKQRKKIWQKQGMGPPANVLVDVRPNDSVLYPYLLIVEFTLVHTFGAERATKEEAEKDTELKQLLGELLTAKYRNTYLVSKDGIRLRSREFFSRRLDGSPGTWRERTVWQDACWDQIGSAQR
;
A
#
# COMPACT_ATOMS: atom_id res chain seq x y z
N MET A 1 88.82 4.64 -20.35
CA MET A 1 88.37 3.25 -20.52
C MET A 1 87.17 3.04 -19.60
N ARG A 2 85.94 2.92 -20.13
CA ARG A 2 85.10 1.69 -20.20
C ARG A 2 84.99 0.98 -18.84
N THR A 3 83.83 0.68 -18.23
CA THR A 3 82.42 0.58 -18.69
C THR A 3 81.52 0.23 -17.50
N ARG A 4 80.25 0.74 -17.50
CA ARG A 4 78.94 0.09 -17.16
C ARG A 4 78.76 -0.56 -15.76
N SER A 5 77.63 -0.61 -15.06
CA SER A 5 76.18 -0.58 -15.35
C SER A 5 75.46 -0.28 -14.00
N ALA A 6 74.47 0.62 -13.95
CA ALA A 6 73.02 0.36 -13.95
C ALA A 6 72.44 -0.38 -12.72
N ALA A 7 71.64 0.32 -11.91
CA ALA A 7 70.40 -0.19 -11.28
C ALA A 7 69.72 0.95 -10.45
N THR A 8 68.69 1.65 -10.95
CA THR A 8 67.23 1.40 -10.81
C THR A 8 66.53 1.88 -9.52
N TRP A 9 65.55 2.78 -9.72
CA TRP A 9 64.32 3.11 -8.95
C TRP A 9 64.38 3.61 -7.49
N LEU A 10 63.91 4.85 -7.25
CA LEU A 10 62.57 5.09 -6.70
C LEU A 10 62.27 6.60 -6.65
N ILE A 11 61.34 7.04 -7.50
CA ILE A 11 60.75 8.38 -7.50
C ILE A 11 59.60 8.34 -6.48
N LEU A 12 59.76 9.01 -5.35
CA LEU A 12 58.68 9.28 -4.40
C LEU A 12 57.98 10.58 -4.82
N ILE A 13 56.89 10.43 -5.57
CA ILE A 13 55.94 11.50 -5.86
C ILE A 13 55.13 11.74 -4.58
N LEU A 14 55.44 12.84 -3.87
CA LEU A 14 54.56 13.38 -2.84
C LEU A 14 53.35 14.01 -3.55
N LEU A 15 52.26 13.25 -3.60
CA LEU A 15 50.94 13.72 -3.96
C LEU A 15 50.55 14.87 -3.01
N GLY A 16 50.46 16.08 -3.55
CA GLY A 16 49.84 17.21 -2.87
C GLY A 16 48.37 16.89 -2.57
N CYS A 17 47.99 17.02 -1.31
CA CYS A 17 46.61 17.02 -0.85
C CYS A 17 45.82 18.14 -1.52
N LEU A 18 45.11 17.81 -2.59
CA LEU A 18 44.05 18.66 -3.15
C LEU A 18 42.70 18.18 -2.62
N THR A 19 42.12 19.04 -1.78
CA THR A 19 40.72 19.45 -1.78
C THR A 19 39.66 18.36 -1.92
N GLY A 20 38.95 18.13 -0.83
CA GLY A 20 37.68 17.41 -0.85
C GLY A 20 37.11 17.32 0.56
N SER A 21 36.84 18.47 1.19
CA SER A 21 35.83 18.51 2.25
C SER A 21 34.53 18.07 1.60
N ALA A 22 34.25 16.77 1.66
CA ALA A 22 32.93 16.22 1.42
C ALA A 22 32.02 16.83 2.49
N VAL A 23 31.52 18.03 2.22
CA VAL A 23 30.28 18.50 2.79
C VAL A 23 29.25 17.48 2.30
N GLY A 24 29.03 16.45 3.10
CA GLY A 24 27.86 15.61 2.95
C GLY A 24 26.68 16.57 3.09
N GLN A 25 26.17 17.04 1.95
CA GLN A 25 24.85 17.63 1.87
C GLN A 25 23.94 16.53 2.39
N GLY A 26 23.53 16.63 3.66
CA GLY A 26 22.56 15.73 4.24
C GLY A 26 21.37 15.69 3.29
N GLU A 27 21.08 14.52 2.74
CA GLU A 27 19.91 14.35 1.89
C GLU A 27 18.70 14.89 2.66
N PRO A 28 17.76 15.60 2.00
CA PRO A 28 16.60 16.15 2.67
C PRO A 28 15.88 15.04 3.43
N GLU A 29 15.79 15.22 4.76
CA GLU A 29 15.09 14.30 5.65
C GLU A 29 13.62 14.20 5.21
N VAL A 30 13.10 12.97 5.13
CA VAL A 30 11.71 12.74 4.73
C VAL A 30 10.78 13.37 5.77
N ASP A 31 9.90 14.28 5.37
CA ASP A 31 8.82 14.77 6.24
C ASP A 31 7.72 13.70 6.36
N VAL A 32 8.01 12.71 7.19
CA VAL A 32 7.16 11.55 7.46
C VAL A 32 5.80 11.95 8.01
N LYS A 33 5.72 13.05 8.77
CA LYS A 33 4.47 13.53 9.38
C LYS A 33 3.55 14.12 8.33
N SER A 34 4.08 14.94 7.43
CA SER A 34 3.31 15.45 6.29
C SER A 34 2.86 14.32 5.37
N LEU A 35 3.75 13.36 5.08
CA LEU A 35 3.43 12.18 4.29
C LEU A 35 2.31 11.33 4.90
N ALA A 36 2.33 11.09 6.21
CA ALA A 36 1.28 10.36 6.91
C ALA A 36 -0.09 11.03 6.77
N LYS A 37 -0.13 12.37 6.91
CA LYS A 37 -1.36 13.16 6.73
C LYS A 37 -1.87 13.13 5.28
N ASP A 38 -0.98 13.23 4.29
CA ASP A 38 -1.35 13.10 2.88
C ASP A 38 -1.98 11.73 2.60
N VAL A 39 -1.35 10.65 3.07
CA VAL A 39 -1.86 9.29 2.89
C VAL A 39 -3.23 9.14 3.56
N GLU A 40 -3.38 9.59 4.81
CA GLU A 40 -4.66 9.57 5.53
C GLU A 40 -5.77 10.29 4.76
N ALA A 41 -5.48 11.49 4.24
CA ALA A 41 -6.41 12.29 3.46
C ALA A 41 -6.82 11.57 2.17
N ARG A 42 -5.86 10.96 1.46
CA ARG A 42 -6.13 10.19 0.24
C ARG A 42 -7.03 8.99 0.50
N PHE A 43 -6.81 8.24 1.58
CA PHE A 43 -7.70 7.13 1.96
C PHE A 43 -9.10 7.62 2.28
N THR A 44 -9.22 8.69 3.07
CA THR A 44 -10.51 9.29 3.44
C THR A 44 -11.26 9.85 2.23
N SER A 45 -10.54 10.31 1.20
CA SER A 45 -11.13 10.82 -0.04
C SER A 45 -11.62 9.74 -1.00
N CYS A 46 -11.24 8.47 -0.79
CA CYS A 46 -11.59 7.40 -1.72
C CYS A 46 -13.11 7.15 -1.74
N SER A 47 -13.66 7.00 -2.95
CA SER A 47 -15.05 6.63 -3.14
C SER A 47 -15.29 5.16 -2.78
N ARG A 48 -16.57 4.82 -2.56
CA ARG A 48 -17.04 3.44 -2.53
C ARG A 48 -16.67 2.74 -3.85
N ARG A 49 -16.15 1.52 -3.76
CA ARG A 49 -15.97 0.63 -4.92
C ARG A 49 -17.26 -0.10 -5.19
N GLU A 50 -17.71 -0.10 -6.44
CA GLU A 50 -18.92 -0.82 -6.86
C GLU A 50 -18.61 -1.80 -7.98
N VAL A 51 -19.05 -3.05 -7.83
CA VAL A 51 -18.89 -4.09 -8.85
C VAL A 51 -20.16 -4.90 -9.02
N VAL A 52 -20.39 -5.38 -10.24
CA VAL A 52 -21.49 -6.32 -10.52
C VAL A 52 -20.91 -7.71 -10.70
N ALA A 53 -21.42 -8.65 -9.91
CA ALA A 53 -21.00 -10.04 -9.97
C ALA A 53 -22.19 -10.97 -10.25
N ARG A 54 -21.88 -12.12 -10.82
CA ARG A 54 -22.84 -13.21 -11.05
C ARG A 54 -22.69 -14.26 -9.96
N PHE A 55 -23.80 -14.66 -9.37
CA PHE A 55 -23.85 -15.68 -8.32
C PHE A 55 -24.71 -16.86 -8.74
N ASP A 56 -24.26 -18.06 -8.37
CA ASP A 56 -25.05 -19.28 -8.51
C ASP A 56 -25.87 -19.49 -7.22
N ARG A 57 -27.20 -19.39 -7.31
CA ARG A 57 -28.10 -19.69 -6.18
C ARG A 57 -28.54 -21.16 -6.21
N LYS A 58 -29.09 -21.61 -5.07
CA LYS A 58 -29.76 -22.91 -4.97
C LYS A 58 -30.80 -23.04 -6.11
N GLN A 59 -30.93 -24.23 -6.70
CA GLN A 59 -31.74 -24.51 -7.90
C GLN A 59 -31.17 -23.99 -9.24
N ARG A 60 -29.86 -23.75 -9.36
CA ARG A 60 -29.17 -23.37 -10.62
C ARG A 60 -29.66 -22.04 -11.25
N LYS A 61 -30.34 -21.19 -10.48
CA LYS A 61 -30.65 -19.83 -10.94
C LYS A 61 -29.39 -18.97 -10.83
N LYS A 62 -28.92 -18.47 -11.96
CA LYS A 62 -27.87 -17.45 -12.03
C LYS A 62 -28.51 -16.11 -11.79
N ILE A 63 -28.00 -15.38 -10.80
CA ILE A 63 -28.43 -14.02 -10.50
C ILE A 63 -27.26 -13.07 -10.69
N TRP A 64 -27.57 -11.83 -11.02
CA TRP A 64 -26.63 -10.72 -11.01
C TRP A 64 -26.91 -9.84 -9.81
N GLN A 65 -25.88 -9.34 -9.16
CA GLN A 65 -26.03 -8.44 -8.03
C GLN A 65 -24.89 -7.44 -8.00
N LYS A 66 -25.22 -6.18 -7.75
CA LYS A 66 -24.26 -5.11 -7.50
C LYS A 66 -23.80 -5.14 -6.05
N GLN A 67 -22.50 -5.01 -5.85
CA GLN A 67 -21.85 -5.01 -4.55
C GLN A 67 -21.08 -3.72 -4.38
N GLY A 68 -21.25 -3.08 -3.23
CA GLY A 68 -20.51 -1.90 -2.82
C GLY A 68 -19.57 -2.24 -1.68
N MET A 69 -18.31 -1.83 -1.76
CA MET A 69 -17.34 -1.90 -0.67
C MET A 69 -16.80 -0.52 -0.35
N GLY A 70 -16.89 -0.11 0.91
CA GLY A 70 -16.43 1.19 1.37
C GLY A 70 -17.48 2.30 1.26
N PRO A 71 -17.08 3.58 1.28
CA PRO A 71 -15.69 4.09 1.28
C PRO A 71 -14.89 3.65 2.52
N PRO A 72 -13.54 3.73 2.49
CA PRO A 72 -12.73 3.52 3.70
C PRO A 72 -13.22 4.38 4.86
N ALA A 73 -13.48 3.76 6.00
CA ALA A 73 -13.91 4.43 7.22
C ALA A 73 -12.96 4.10 8.39
N ASN A 74 -12.95 4.93 9.42
CA ASN A 74 -12.07 4.78 10.58
C ASN A 74 -10.59 4.62 10.17
N VAL A 75 -10.14 5.48 9.25
CA VAL A 75 -8.77 5.47 8.73
C VAL A 75 -7.85 5.90 9.87
N LEU A 76 -6.83 5.09 10.14
CA LEU A 76 -5.78 5.35 11.12
C LEU A 76 -4.44 5.18 10.43
N VAL A 77 -3.55 6.15 10.59
CA VAL A 77 -2.19 6.11 10.05
C VAL A 77 -1.18 6.12 11.21
N ASP A 78 -0.32 5.11 11.21
CA ASP A 78 0.77 4.95 12.18
C ASP A 78 2.10 4.91 11.43
N VAL A 79 3.15 5.49 12.02
CA VAL A 79 4.49 5.47 11.43
C VAL A 79 5.49 4.94 12.44
N ARG A 80 6.28 3.96 12.00
CA ARG A 80 7.29 3.29 12.82
C ARG A 80 8.65 3.35 12.14
N PRO A 81 9.74 3.45 12.92
CA PRO A 81 11.08 3.18 12.39
C PRO A 81 11.16 1.78 11.79
N ASN A 82 12.05 1.62 10.81
CA ASN A 82 12.35 0.36 10.14
C ASN A 82 13.86 0.20 10.04
N ASP A 83 14.37 -1.01 10.19
CA ASP A 83 15.82 -1.28 10.20
C ASP A 83 16.49 -1.15 8.82
N SER A 84 15.75 -0.74 7.79
CA SER A 84 16.26 -0.58 6.43
C SER A 84 16.80 0.84 6.20
N VAL A 85 18.04 0.93 5.72
CA VAL A 85 18.63 2.21 5.28
C VAL A 85 17.88 2.80 4.08
N LEU A 86 17.39 1.95 3.17
CA LEU A 86 16.66 2.40 1.97
C LEU A 86 15.22 2.83 2.28
N TYR A 87 14.63 2.23 3.32
CA TYR A 87 13.27 2.50 3.74
C TYR A 87 13.22 2.68 5.26
N PRO A 88 13.68 3.83 5.79
CA PRO A 88 13.87 4.03 7.23
C PRO A 88 12.58 4.02 8.05
N TYR A 89 11.41 4.10 7.40
CA TYR A 89 10.12 4.06 8.08
C TYR A 89 9.14 3.09 7.42
N LEU A 90 8.25 2.54 8.24
CA LEU A 90 7.01 1.88 7.82
C LEU A 90 5.85 2.83 8.09
N LEU A 91 5.01 3.07 7.09
CA LEU A 91 3.73 3.74 7.24
C LEU A 91 2.64 2.68 7.16
N ILE A 92 1.87 2.53 8.23
CA ILE A 92 0.81 1.53 8.38
C ILE A 92 -0.52 2.26 8.36
N VAL A 93 -1.39 1.90 7.41
CA VAL A 93 -2.76 2.43 7.30
C VAL A 93 -3.73 1.32 7.67
N GLU A 94 -4.51 1.50 8.74
CA GLU A 94 -5.63 0.64 9.08
C GLU A 94 -6.95 1.34 8.75
N PHE A 95 -7.93 0.59 8.24
CA PHE A 95 -9.23 1.13 7.88
C PHE A 95 -10.29 0.03 7.88
N THR A 96 -11.56 0.42 7.80
CA THR A 96 -12.71 -0.48 7.72
C THR A 96 -13.42 -0.31 6.38
N LEU A 97 -13.88 -1.42 5.80
CA LEU A 97 -14.80 -1.40 4.67
C LEU A 97 -16.08 -2.11 5.04
N VAL A 98 -17.19 -1.46 4.72
CA VAL A 98 -18.54 -2.02 4.83
C VAL A 98 -18.91 -2.62 3.48
N HIS A 99 -19.45 -3.84 3.51
CA HIS A 99 -20.01 -4.50 2.33
C HIS A 99 -21.51 -4.25 2.25
N THR A 100 -21.95 -3.79 1.07
CA THR A 100 -23.35 -3.48 0.75
C THR A 100 -23.74 -4.16 -0.54
N PHE A 101 -25.03 -4.48 -0.68
CA PHE A 101 -25.54 -5.29 -1.77
C PHE A 101 -26.81 -4.65 -2.34
N GLY A 102 -26.89 -4.65 -3.67
CA GLY A 102 -28.09 -4.29 -4.42
C GLY A 102 -29.08 -5.45 -4.46
N ALA A 103 -30.16 -5.27 -5.22
CA ALA A 103 -31.14 -6.32 -5.41
C ALA A 103 -30.56 -7.44 -6.27
N GLU A 104 -31.13 -8.65 -6.15
CA GLU A 104 -30.84 -9.72 -7.11
C GLU A 104 -31.58 -9.42 -8.41
N ARG A 105 -30.85 -9.47 -9.53
CA ARG A 105 -31.35 -9.16 -10.87
C ARG A 105 -31.18 -10.33 -11.81
N ALA A 106 -32.03 -10.38 -12.84
CA ALA A 106 -31.95 -11.41 -13.87
C ALA A 106 -30.81 -11.11 -14.87
N THR A 107 -30.51 -9.83 -15.09
CA THR A 107 -29.52 -9.36 -16.05
C THR A 107 -28.45 -8.50 -15.38
N LYS A 108 -27.28 -8.39 -16.03
CA LYS A 108 -26.17 -7.57 -15.54
C LYS A 108 -26.53 -6.09 -15.58
N GLU A 109 -27.21 -5.68 -16.65
CA GLU A 109 -27.60 -4.30 -16.96
C GLU A 109 -28.62 -3.76 -15.94
N GLU A 110 -29.53 -4.62 -15.47
CA GLU A 110 -30.42 -4.28 -14.35
C GLU A 110 -29.61 -4.07 -13.06
N ALA A 111 -28.64 -4.95 -12.76
CA ALA A 111 -27.83 -4.84 -11.56
C ALA A 111 -26.96 -3.58 -11.59
N GLU A 112 -26.39 -3.21 -12.74
CA GLU A 112 -25.56 -2.00 -12.87
C GLU A 112 -26.32 -0.71 -12.52
N LYS A 113 -27.63 -0.68 -12.82
CA LYS A 113 -28.54 0.45 -12.54
C LYS A 113 -28.94 0.55 -11.06
N ASP A 114 -28.65 -0.44 -10.23
CA ASP A 114 -28.95 -0.36 -8.80
C ASP A 114 -28.13 0.78 -8.16
N THR A 115 -28.84 1.72 -7.54
CA THR A 115 -28.25 2.86 -6.80
C THR A 115 -28.34 2.66 -5.28
N GLU A 116 -29.40 1.99 -4.81
CA GLU A 116 -29.58 1.64 -3.41
C GLU A 116 -28.88 0.33 -3.07
N LEU A 117 -27.73 0.42 -2.40
CA LEU A 117 -27.02 -0.75 -1.85
C LEU A 117 -27.20 -0.78 -0.34
N LYS A 118 -27.64 -1.91 0.21
CA LYS A 118 -27.97 -2.08 1.63
C LYS A 118 -27.05 -3.10 2.30
N GLN A 119 -26.80 -2.94 3.60
CA GLN A 119 -26.09 -3.96 4.38
C GLN A 119 -27.09 -5.10 4.68
N LEU A 120 -26.75 -6.33 4.28
CA LEU A 120 -27.64 -7.49 4.49
C LEU A 120 -27.54 -8.09 5.90
N LEU A 121 -26.45 -7.83 6.64
CA LEU A 121 -26.16 -8.41 7.95
C LEU A 121 -25.53 -7.40 8.94
N GLY A 122 -25.79 -6.10 8.75
CA GLY A 122 -25.25 -5.03 9.60
C GLY A 122 -23.73 -5.08 9.73
N GLU A 123 -23.23 -4.95 10.97
CA GLU A 123 -21.79 -4.95 11.29
C GLU A 123 -21.04 -6.24 10.93
N LEU A 124 -21.75 -7.37 10.71
CA LEU A 124 -21.11 -8.64 10.31
C LEU A 124 -20.45 -8.54 8.93
N LEU A 125 -20.82 -7.54 8.14
CA LEU A 125 -20.28 -7.25 6.82
C LEU A 125 -19.27 -6.10 6.83
N THR A 126 -18.82 -5.70 8.02
CA THR A 126 -17.72 -4.75 8.17
C THR A 126 -16.42 -5.52 8.42
N ALA A 127 -15.43 -5.32 7.56
CA ALA A 127 -14.11 -5.94 7.70
C ALA A 127 -13.03 -4.88 7.94
N LYS A 128 -12.00 -5.24 8.73
CA LYS A 128 -10.81 -4.40 8.94
C LYS A 128 -9.75 -4.76 7.91
N TYR A 129 -9.04 -3.74 7.45
CA TYR A 129 -8.00 -3.82 6.44
C TYR A 129 -6.77 -3.08 6.92
N ARG A 130 -5.61 -3.51 6.42
CA ARG A 130 -4.32 -2.89 6.70
C ARG A 130 -3.50 -2.83 5.43
N ASN A 131 -2.95 -1.66 5.11
CA ASN A 131 -1.91 -1.52 4.11
C ASN A 131 -0.63 -1.07 4.81
N THR A 132 0.49 -1.75 4.53
CA THR A 132 1.81 -1.33 5.03
C THR A 132 2.64 -0.82 3.86
N TYR A 133 3.25 0.34 4.03
CA TYR A 133 4.09 1.01 3.06
C TYR A 133 5.52 1.12 3.60
N LEU A 134 6.49 0.87 2.72
CA LEU A 134 7.87 1.27 2.89
C LEU A 134 7.99 2.75 2.51
N VAL A 135 8.63 3.55 3.35
CA VAL A 135 8.85 4.99 3.10
C VAL A 135 10.31 5.22 2.77
N SER A 136 10.60 5.82 1.62
CA SER A 136 11.93 6.33 1.24
C SER A 136 11.85 7.82 0.89
N LYS A 137 12.99 8.42 0.53
CA LYS A 137 13.05 9.79 -0.01
C LYS A 137 12.24 9.97 -1.30
N ASP A 138 12.02 8.89 -2.05
CA ASP A 138 11.28 8.91 -3.32
C ASP A 138 9.77 8.73 -3.10
N GLY A 139 9.32 8.62 -1.84
CA GLY A 139 7.92 8.48 -1.46
C GLY A 139 7.60 7.12 -0.84
N ILE A 140 6.40 6.61 -1.11
CA ILE A 140 5.93 5.34 -0.55
C ILE A 140 5.91 4.23 -1.58
N ARG A 141 6.31 3.04 -1.14
CA ARG A 141 6.13 1.79 -1.87
C ARG A 141 5.33 0.83 -1.03
N LEU A 142 4.25 0.30 -1.59
CA LEU A 142 3.47 -0.69 -0.87
C LEU A 142 4.28 -1.98 -0.59
N ARG A 143 4.24 -2.42 0.67
CA ARG A 143 4.83 -3.66 1.17
C ARG A 143 3.81 -4.80 1.20
N SER A 144 2.65 -4.56 1.81
CA SER A 144 1.62 -5.58 2.02
C SER A 144 0.22 -4.97 2.05
N ARG A 145 -0.77 -5.79 1.66
CA ARG A 145 -2.20 -5.53 1.86
C ARG A 145 -2.78 -6.69 2.62
N GLU A 146 -3.47 -6.41 3.70
CA GLU A 146 -4.02 -7.42 4.58
C GLU A 146 -5.48 -7.12 4.92
N PHE A 147 -6.23 -8.15 5.28
CA PHE A 147 -7.53 -8.03 5.91
C PHE A 147 -7.56 -8.86 7.20
N PHE A 148 -8.38 -8.44 8.14
CA PHE A 148 -8.55 -9.14 9.40
C PHE A 148 -9.62 -10.22 9.26
N SER A 149 -9.21 -11.47 9.34
CA SER A 149 -10.10 -12.63 9.36
C SER A 149 -10.48 -12.94 10.80
N ARG A 150 -11.70 -12.57 11.22
CA ARG A 150 -12.28 -13.00 12.49
C ARG A 150 -12.77 -14.44 12.37
N ARG A 151 -12.46 -15.28 13.34
CA ARG A 151 -12.99 -16.65 13.40
C ARG A 151 -14.31 -16.65 14.16
N LEU A 152 -15.26 -17.45 13.67
CA LEU A 152 -16.60 -17.59 14.27
C LEU A 152 -16.61 -18.50 15.51
N ASP A 153 -15.52 -19.23 15.75
CA ASP A 153 -15.33 -20.14 16.89
C ASP A 153 -14.84 -19.43 18.17
N GLY A 154 -14.74 -18.10 18.16
CA GLY A 154 -14.28 -17.30 19.29
C GLY A 154 -12.75 -17.22 19.47
N SER A 155 -11.98 -17.93 18.64
CA SER A 155 -10.51 -17.83 18.68
C SER A 155 -10.00 -16.50 18.08
N PRO A 156 -8.77 -16.06 18.42
CA PRO A 156 -8.22 -14.81 17.93
C PRO A 156 -8.25 -14.72 16.40
N GLY A 157 -8.71 -13.58 15.88
CA GLY A 157 -8.63 -13.29 14.46
C GLY A 157 -7.18 -13.13 14.00
N THR A 158 -6.95 -13.31 12.70
CA THR A 158 -5.61 -13.22 12.11
C THR A 158 -5.62 -12.27 10.93
N TRP A 159 -4.54 -11.50 10.77
CA TRP A 159 -4.28 -10.76 9.55
C TRP A 159 -3.88 -11.73 8.44
N ARG A 160 -4.46 -11.54 7.26
CA ARG A 160 -4.23 -12.36 6.08
C ARG A 160 -3.96 -11.46 4.91
N GLU A 161 -2.96 -11.81 4.11
CA GLU A 161 -2.69 -11.11 2.86
C GLU A 161 -3.92 -11.18 1.95
N ARG A 162 -4.21 -10.08 1.27
CA ARG A 162 -5.27 -10.01 0.26
C ARG A 162 -4.71 -9.62 -1.10
N THR A 163 -5.40 -10.08 -2.13
CA THR A 163 -5.12 -9.65 -3.50
C THR A 163 -5.46 -8.17 -3.69
N VAL A 164 -4.82 -7.58 -4.70
CA VAL A 164 -5.10 -6.22 -5.15
C VAL A 164 -6.44 -6.16 -5.88
N TRP A 165 -7.22 -5.13 -5.61
CA TRP A 165 -8.38 -4.76 -6.40
C TRP A 165 -8.02 -3.56 -7.27
N GLN A 166 -7.83 -3.81 -8.57
CA GLN A 166 -7.34 -2.78 -9.50
C GLN A 166 -8.29 -1.58 -9.63
N ASP A 167 -9.58 -1.80 -9.40
CA ASP A 167 -10.65 -0.82 -9.42
C ASP A 167 -10.90 -0.15 -8.05
N ALA A 168 -10.16 -0.52 -7.00
CA ALA A 168 -10.27 0.11 -5.70
C ALA A 168 -9.31 1.31 -5.56
N CYS A 169 -9.87 2.50 -5.33
CA CYS A 169 -9.08 3.73 -5.12
C CYS A 169 -7.97 3.56 -4.07
N TRP A 170 -8.28 2.96 -2.92
CA TRP A 170 -7.34 2.78 -1.82
C TRP A 170 -6.21 1.79 -2.13
N ASP A 171 -6.39 0.92 -3.12
CA ASP A 171 -5.33 0.00 -3.57
C ASP A 171 -4.36 0.63 -4.55
N GLN A 172 -4.72 1.77 -5.14
CA GLN A 172 -3.87 2.55 -6.04
C GLN A 172 -3.03 3.59 -5.30
N ILE A 173 -3.21 3.76 -3.99
CA ILE A 173 -2.34 4.62 -3.18
C ILE A 173 -0.99 3.92 -3.01
N GLY A 174 0.08 4.58 -3.49
CA GLY A 174 1.44 4.05 -3.43
C GLY A 174 1.74 2.94 -4.45
N SER A 175 0.87 2.75 -5.46
CA SER A 175 1.28 2.06 -6.68
C SER A 175 2.22 3.01 -7.45
N ALA A 176 3.33 2.49 -7.96
CA ALA A 176 4.17 3.26 -8.86
C ALA A 176 3.31 3.68 -10.05
N GLN A 177 3.16 4.99 -10.29
CA GLN A 177 2.77 5.47 -11.60
C GLN A 177 3.86 4.97 -12.54
N ARG A 178 3.53 3.99 -13.40
CA ARG A 178 4.43 3.54 -14.45
C ARG A 178 4.53 4.61 -15.52
#